data_AF-A0A4C1WLV3-F1
#
_entry.id   AF-A0A4C1WLV3-F1
#
_cell.length_a   1.000
_cell.length_b   1.000
_cell.length_c   1.000
_cell.angle_alpha   90.00
_cell.angle_beta   90.00
_cell.angle_gamma   90.00
#
_symmetry.space_group_name_H-M   'P 1'
#
loop_
_entity.id
_entity.type
_entity.pdbx_description
1 polymer ?
#
loop_
_entity_poly.entity_id
_entity_poly.type
_entity_poly.pdbx_seq_one_letter_code
_entity_poly.pdbx_strand_id
1 'polypeptide(L)'
;MKVEITALITNKAVTPIRLVNGTTLLMLNGYTFWYAGASKNHQRWICSSYKKNCRVYIQINDRMQLVKITSYQHSHDRPSYGITSNGLYYKQR
;
A
#
# COMPACT_ATOMS: atom_id res chain seq x y z
N MET A 1 35.43 -14.29 -5.76
CA MET A 1 34.51 -14.48 -4.62
C MET A 1 33.13 -14.00 -5.04
N LYS A 2 32.10 -14.83 -4.85
CA LYS A 2 30.76 -14.63 -5.40
C LYS A 2 30.10 -13.38 -4.82
N VAL A 3 29.50 -12.62 -5.74
CA VAL A 3 28.75 -11.39 -5.56
C VAL A 3 27.46 -11.68 -4.80
N GLU A 4 27.21 -10.98 -3.70
CA GLU A 4 25.86 -10.57 -3.31
C GLU A 4 25.92 -9.17 -2.71
N ILE A 5 25.73 -8.19 -3.59
CA ILE A 5 25.19 -6.88 -3.22
C ILE A 5 23.79 -7.22 -2.70
N THR A 6 23.65 -7.48 -1.40
CA THR A 6 22.35 -7.80 -0.79
C THR A 6 21.51 -6.53 -0.82
N ALA A 7 20.87 -6.33 -1.97
CA ALA A 7 19.78 -5.42 -2.28
C ALA A 7 19.90 -4.01 -1.66
N LEU A 8 20.04 -3.02 -2.54
CA LEU A 8 19.43 -1.69 -2.37
C LEU A 8 18.28 -1.80 -1.37
N ILE A 9 18.45 -1.22 -0.19
CA ILE A 9 17.45 -1.18 0.86
C ILE A 9 16.33 -0.27 0.33
N THR A 10 15.55 -0.76 -0.63
CA THR A 10 14.19 -0.29 -0.86
C THR A 10 13.46 -0.66 0.41
N ASN A 11 13.58 0.20 1.43
CA ASN A 11 12.65 0.23 2.52
C ASN A 11 11.28 0.29 1.85
N LYS A 12 10.59 -0.86 1.86
CA LYS A 12 9.21 -1.00 1.42
C LYS A 12 8.35 -0.27 2.45
N ALA A 13 8.49 1.04 2.48
CA ALA A 13 7.83 1.92 3.42
C ALA A 13 6.37 2.02 3.01
N VAL A 14 5.51 1.91 4.00
CA VAL A 14 4.08 2.14 3.83
C VAL A 14 3.87 3.63 4.00
N THR A 15 3.43 4.31 2.94
CA THR A 15 3.23 5.76 2.96
C THR A 15 1.74 6.09 2.92
N PRO A 16 1.21 6.90 3.85
CA PRO A 16 -0.14 7.41 3.72
C PRO A 16 -0.22 8.38 2.54
N ILE A 17 -1.24 8.23 1.72
CA ILE A 17 -1.57 9.17 0.64
C ILE A 17 -2.99 9.68 0.84
N ARG A 18 -3.22 10.94 0.46
CA ARG A 18 -4.55 11.55 0.50
C ARG A 18 -5.01 11.82 -0.92
N LEU A 19 -6.17 11.29 -1.26
CA LEU A 19 -6.80 11.52 -2.55
C LEU A 19 -7.49 12.90 -2.59
N VAL A 20 -7.70 13.43 -3.79
CA VAL A 20 -8.45 14.68 -4.04
C VAL A 20 -9.87 14.65 -3.47
N ASN A 21 -10.49 13.48 -3.38
CA ASN A 21 -11.83 13.30 -2.80
C ASN A 21 -11.81 13.19 -1.26
N GLY A 22 -10.66 13.42 -0.62
CA GLY A 22 -10.48 13.33 0.83
C GLY A 22 -10.20 11.93 1.38
N THR A 23 -10.25 10.88 0.55
CA THR A 23 -9.97 9.51 0.98
C THR A 23 -8.48 9.31 1.31
N THR A 24 -8.18 8.71 2.45
CA THR A 24 -6.82 8.30 2.82
C THR A 24 -6.60 6.83 2.46
N LEU A 25 -5.49 6.55 1.78
CA LEU A 25 -5.02 5.21 1.46
C LEU A 25 -3.61 5.00 1.98
N LEU A 26 -3.20 3.74 2.10
CA LEU A 26 -1.78 3.39 2.26
C LEU A 26 -1.22 2.94 0.93
N MET A 27 -0.04 3.44 0.58
CA MET A 27 0.71 3.03 -0.59
C MET A 27 1.91 2.18 -0.19
N LEU A 28 2.09 1.05 -0.87
CA LEU A 28 3.21 0.14 -0.70
C LEU A 28 3.57 -0.46 -2.07
N ASN A 29 4.79 -0.22 -2.54
CA ASN A 29 5.29 -0.70 -3.84
C ASN A 29 4.39 -0.34 -5.04
N GLY A 30 3.75 0.84 -5.00
CA GLY A 30 2.82 1.31 -6.03
C GLY A 30 1.42 0.69 -5.99
N TYR A 31 1.15 -0.21 -5.05
CA TYR A 31 -0.20 -0.67 -4.75
C TYR A 31 -0.80 0.14 -3.62
N THR A 32 -2.12 0.37 -3.68
CA THR A 32 -2.84 1.07 -2.63
C THR A 32 -3.77 0.14 -1.86
N PHE A 33 -3.96 0.48 -0.59
CA PHE A 33 -4.77 -0.26 0.36
C PHE A 33 -5.72 0.70 1.07
N TRP A 34 -6.95 0.26 1.29
CA TRP A 34 -7.96 1.01 2.05
C TRP A 34 -8.22 0.34 3.40
N TYR A 35 -8.58 1.15 4.39
CA TYR A 35 -8.76 0.71 5.77
C TYR A 35 -9.99 -0.19 5.90
N ALA A 36 -9.77 -1.46 6.28
CA ALA A 36 -10.85 -2.43 6.43
C ALA A 36 -11.29 -2.63 7.88
N GLY A 37 -10.49 -2.17 8.85
CA GLY A 37 -10.78 -2.30 10.28
C GLY A 37 -9.52 -2.40 11.13
N ALA A 38 -9.71 -2.41 12.44
CA ALA A 38 -8.61 -2.54 13.40
C ALA A 38 -8.86 -3.67 14.39
N SER A 39 -7.78 -4.19 14.92
CA SER A 39 -7.70 -5.09 16.08
C SER A 39 -6.77 -4.46 17.11
N LYS A 40 -6.69 -5.05 18.31
CA LYS A 40 -6.02 -4.45 19.49
C LYS A 40 -4.65 -3.81 19.21
N ASN A 41 -3.83 -4.44 18.37
CA ASN A 41 -2.44 -4.01 18.11
C ASN A 41 -2.14 -3.69 16.64
N HIS A 42 -3.13 -3.79 15.75
CA HIS A 42 -2.89 -3.58 14.32
C HIS A 42 -4.15 -3.19 13.56
N GLN A 43 -3.95 -2.43 12.50
CA GLN A 43 -4.95 -2.08 11.52
C GLN A 43 -4.81 -2.98 10.30
N ARG A 44 -5.95 -3.45 9.76
CA ARG A 44 -6.00 -4.20 8.51
C ARG A 44 -6.35 -3.27 7.36
N TRP A 45 -5.55 -3.32 6.32
CA TRP A 45 -5.75 -2.56 5.10
C TRP A 45 -5.77 -3.50 3.90
N ILE A 46 -6.85 -3.51 3.11
CA ILE A 46 -7.01 -4.43 1.98
C ILE A 46 -6.75 -3.70 0.66
N CYS A 47 -6.29 -4.42 -0.36
CA CYS A 47 -5.98 -3.81 -1.64
C CYS A 47 -7.19 -3.03 -2.20
N SER A 48 -6.96 -1.81 -2.72
CA SER A 48 -8.01 -0.99 -3.32
C SER A 48 -8.69 -1.63 -4.53
N SER A 49 -8.04 -2.60 -5.17
CA SER A 49 -8.60 -3.40 -6.27
C SER A 49 -9.27 -4.69 -5.78
N TYR A 50 -9.67 -4.82 -4.51
CA TYR A 50 -10.31 -6.04 -4.00
C TYR A 50 -11.55 -6.48 -4.80
N LYS A 51 -12.30 -5.51 -5.35
CA LYS A 51 -13.44 -5.76 -6.26
C LYS A 51 -13.05 -6.42 -7.58
N LYS A 52 -11.77 -6.37 -7.96
CA LYS A 52 -11.17 -7.07 -9.11
C LYS A 52 -10.54 -8.42 -8.69
N ASN A 53 -11.12 -9.07 -7.69
CA ASN A 53 -10.66 -10.35 -7.12
C ASN A 53 -9.27 -10.33 -6.46
N CYS A 54 -8.70 -9.15 -6.18
CA CYS A 54 -7.44 -9.07 -5.45
C CYS A 54 -7.63 -9.41 -3.97
N ARG A 55 -6.88 -10.39 -3.47
CA ARG A 55 -6.97 -10.86 -2.06
C ARG A 55 -5.85 -10.37 -1.16
N VAL A 56 -4.95 -9.53 -1.69
CA VAL A 56 -3.83 -8.98 -0.93
C VAL A 56 -4.33 -8.03 0.15
N TYR A 57 -3.85 -8.22 1.37
CA TYR A 57 -4.01 -7.26 2.47
C TYR A 57 -2.72 -7.09 3.25
N ILE A 58 -2.60 -5.97 3.94
CA ILE A 58 -1.51 -5.66 4.86
C ILE A 58 -2.05 -5.40 6.27
N GLN A 59 -1.19 -5.56 7.26
CA GLN A 59 -1.43 -5.13 8.63
C GLN A 59 -0.35 -4.16 9.06
N ILE A 60 -0.78 -3.07 9.67
CA ILE A 60 0.07 -1.98 10.13
C ILE A 60 -0.10 -1.82 11.65
N ASN A 61 0.96 -1.58 12.40
CA ASN A 61 0.84 -1.28 13.84
C ASN A 61 0.48 0.20 14.09
N ASP A 62 0.32 0.55 15.36
CA ASP A 62 0.11 1.92 15.84
C ASP A 62 1.21 2.91 15.42
N ARG A 63 2.43 2.42 15.18
CA ARG A 63 3.59 3.21 14.73
C ARG A 63 3.74 3.29 13.20
N MET A 64 2.70 2.96 12.43
CA MET A 64 2.71 2.98 10.97
C MET A 64 3.74 2.02 10.32
N GLN A 65 4.14 0.97 11.04
CA GLN A 65 5.08 -0.03 10.55
C GLN A 65 4.34 -1.23 9.95
N LEU A 66 4.86 -1.75 8.83
CA LEU A 66 4.33 -2.95 8.20
C LEU A 66 4.59 -4.18 9.09
N VAL A 67 3.53 -4.76 9.65
CA VAL A 67 3.59 -5.99 10.47
C VAL A 67 3.46 -7.23 9.60
N LYS A 68 2.56 -7.17 8.61
CA LYS A 68 2.24 -8.31 7.75
C LYS A 68 1.84 -7.87 6.36
N ILE A 69 2.24 -8.65 5.37
CA ILE A 69 1.63 -8.72 4.04
C ILE A 69 1.18 -10.17 3.80
N THR A 70 0.06 -10.36 3.13
CA THR A 70 -0.35 -11.71 2.69
C THR A 70 0.64 -12.30 1.69
N SER A 71 0.69 -13.63 1.62
CA SER A 71 1.42 -14.36 0.57
C SER A 71 0.79 -14.30 -0.83
N TYR A 72 -0.44 -13.79 -0.96
CA TYR A 72 -1.09 -13.63 -2.26
C TYR A 72 -0.31 -12.65 -3.16
N GLN A 73 -0.26 -12.96 -4.44
CA GLN A 73 0.15 -12.01 -5.48
C GLN A 73 -1.03 -11.12 -5.87
N HIS A 74 -0.73 -9.90 -6.33
CA HIS A 74 -1.74 -9.02 -6.91
C HIS A 74 -2.22 -9.62 -8.24
N SER A 75 -3.54 -9.70 -8.41
CA SER A 75 -4.20 -10.18 -9.64
C SER A 75 -4.44 -9.06 -10.67
N HIS A 76 -3.75 -7.95 -10.54
CA HIS A 76 -3.93 -6.74 -11.34
C HIS A 76 -2.66 -5.91 -11.34
N ASP A 77 -2.51 -5.07 -12.36
CA ASP A 77 -1.42 -4.10 -12.44
C ASP A 77 -1.54 -3.01 -11.39
N ARG A 78 -0.41 -2.32 -11.17
CA ARG A 78 -0.36 -1.18 -10.25
C ARG A 78 -1.27 -0.07 -10.77
N PRO A 79 -2.16 0.49 -9.94
CA PRO A 79 -2.93 1.67 -10.33
C PRO A 79 -1.98 2.86 -10.57
N SER A 80 -2.24 3.64 -11.63
CA SER A 80 -1.52 4.90 -11.85
C SER A 80 -2.19 6.04 -11.08
N TYR A 81 -1.36 6.90 -10.49
CA TYR A 81 -1.79 8.09 -9.76
C TYR A 81 -1.02 9.31 -10.26
N GLY A 82 -1.73 10.41 -10.46
CA GLY A 82 -1.14 11.75 -10.56
C GLY A 82 -1.17 12.44 -9.20
N ILE A 83 -0.35 13.48 -9.06
CA ILE A 83 -0.25 14.29 -7.85
C ILE A 83 -0.53 15.75 -8.24
N THR A 84 -1.37 16.44 -7.47
CA THR A 84 -1.63 17.88 -7.65
C THR A 84 -0.50 18.73 -7.06
N SER A 85 -0.46 20.02 -7.39
CA SER A 85 0.51 20.96 -6.79
C SER A 85 0.47 20.99 -5.25
N ASN A 86 -0.68 20.68 -4.66
CA ASN A 86 -0.87 20.66 -3.21
C ASN A 86 -0.63 19.26 -2.59
N GLY A 87 -0.04 18.33 -3.33
CA GLY A 87 0.33 16.99 -2.84
C GLY A 87 -0.82 15.99 -2.72
N LEU A 88 -2.00 16.29 -3.30
CA LEU A 88 -3.14 15.37 -3.31
C LEU A 88 -3.07 14.43 -4.51
N TYR A 89 -3.42 13.17 -4.29
CA TYR A 89 -3.37 12.15 -5.32
C TYR A 89 -4.71 12.05 -6.06
N TYR A 90 -4.67 11.78 -7.37
CA TYR A 90 -5.86 11.41 -8.14
C TYR A 90 -5.55 10.19 -9.00
N LYS A 91 -6.50 9.24 -9.05
CA LYS A 91 -6.31 8.02 -9.83
C LYS A 91 -6.43 8.36 -11.32
N GLN A 92 -5.42 7.98 -12.10
CA GLN A 92 -5.49 8.07 -13.56
C GLN A 92 -6.35 6.91 -14.07
N ARG A 93 -7.23 7.20 -15.04
CA ARG A 93 -8.22 6.23 -15.55
C ARG A 93 -7.57 5.09 -16.31
#